data_AF-A0A151JMK5-F1
#
_entry.id   AF-A0A151JMK5-F1
#
_cell.length_a   1.000
_cell.length_b   1.000
_cell.length_c   1.000
_cell.angle_alpha   90.00
_cell.angle_beta   90.00
_cell.angle_gamma   90.00
#
_symmetry.space_group_name_H-M   'P 1'
#
loop_
_entity.id
_entity.type
_entity.pdbx_description
1 polymer ?
#
loop_
_entity_poly.entity_id
_entity_poly.type
_entity_poly.pdbx_seq_one_letter_code
_entity_poly.pdbx_strand_id
1 'polypeptide(L)'
;METLRNYVYNNGLCLNPDHYDAKKRKIEHVAAPEFDTDAVNKSYVERTLRDTRNEIEESCGAIRNDMEKVRRNVEEIQRLTRDVTVRMMKNVVTNATLKKSFETIGRDMIVRALRDTQKDISNDVEKVRNNVEEVSKSVSALSMKVSNEIQHDVTDLRQQMLNMVTKEMIQRGVTDLRQQLHNIATKEMLETNEIQRGVTDLRQQMSNTVTKETLEKSFQTTGRDIIVRALQDMQKDYISNDVEKVRNNVEEVSNSVNALLMKVSNEIHRGVTDLRQQMLNMVTKETLEESFKTIGKDTFTQALQNIFDDIKMLHHGISDLRKQYRRMCVTKTRFDI
;
A
#
# COMPACT_ATOMS: atom_id res chain seq x y z
N MET A 1 -23.77 -204.53 -41.29
CA MET A 1 -23.30 -203.23 -40.78
C MET A 1 -24.26 -202.18 -41.27
N GLU A 2 -25.14 -201.68 -40.41
CA GLU A 2 -26.04 -200.57 -40.75
C GLU A 2 -25.23 -199.27 -40.71
N THR A 3 -25.27 -198.47 -41.78
CA THR A 3 -24.48 -197.24 -41.86
C THR A 3 -25.06 -196.16 -40.93
N LEU A 4 -24.24 -195.26 -40.41
CA LEU A 4 -24.69 -194.16 -39.54
C LEU A 4 -25.80 -193.31 -40.20
N ARG A 5 -25.74 -193.17 -41.53
CA ARG A 5 -26.81 -192.55 -42.34
C ARG A 5 -28.13 -193.30 -42.23
N ASN A 6 -28.11 -194.63 -42.33
CA ASN A 6 -29.31 -195.44 -42.15
C ASN A 6 -29.80 -195.38 -40.69
N TYR A 7 -28.90 -195.36 -39.70
CA TYR A 7 -29.31 -195.22 -38.30
C TYR A 7 -30.02 -193.88 -38.04
N VAL A 8 -29.51 -192.77 -38.56
CA VAL A 8 -30.15 -191.44 -38.42
C VAL A 8 -31.45 -191.37 -39.21
N TYR A 9 -31.50 -191.91 -40.43
CA TYR A 9 -32.73 -191.95 -41.22
C TYR A 9 -33.81 -192.83 -40.58
N ASN A 10 -33.41 -193.97 -39.99
CA ASN A 10 -34.32 -194.94 -39.38
C ASN A 10 -34.73 -194.59 -37.95
N ASN A 11 -34.09 -193.62 -37.29
CA ASN A 11 -34.42 -193.20 -35.92
C ASN A 11 -34.65 -191.68 -35.81
N GLY A 12 -34.59 -190.95 -36.93
CA GLY A 12 -34.84 -189.53 -37.00
C GLY A 12 -36.33 -189.23 -37.07
N LEU A 13 -36.74 -188.17 -36.39
CA LEU A 13 -38.08 -187.61 -36.54
C LEU A 13 -38.14 -186.86 -37.88
N CYS A 14 -38.86 -187.40 -38.87
CA CYS A 14 -38.92 -186.82 -40.21
C CYS A 14 -40.17 -185.95 -40.33
N LEU A 15 -40.04 -184.70 -40.79
CA LEU A 15 -41.18 -183.82 -41.05
C LEU A 15 -41.77 -184.13 -42.43
N ASN A 16 -43.04 -184.58 -42.47
CA ASN A 16 -43.88 -184.64 -43.66
C ASN A 16 -44.79 -183.39 -43.71
N PRO A 17 -45.45 -183.06 -44.84
CA PRO A 17 -46.18 -181.79 -45.01
C PRO A 17 -47.15 -181.43 -43.88
N ASP A 18 -47.84 -182.42 -43.30
CA ASP A 18 -48.89 -182.20 -42.29
C ASP A 18 -48.59 -182.84 -40.91
N HIS A 19 -47.49 -183.58 -40.74
CA HIS A 19 -47.19 -184.32 -39.50
C HIS A 19 -45.72 -184.72 -39.39
N TYR A 20 -45.23 -185.02 -38.18
CA TYR A 20 -43.94 -185.68 -38.01
C TYR A 20 -44.11 -187.19 -38.02
N ASP A 21 -43.28 -187.90 -38.79
CA ASP A 21 -43.23 -189.36 -38.82
C ASP A 21 -42.09 -189.87 -37.92
N ALA A 22 -42.48 -190.63 -36.90
CA ALA A 22 -41.62 -191.37 -36.00
C ALA A 22 -41.72 -192.86 -36.31
N LYS A 23 -41.25 -193.27 -37.50
CA LYS A 23 -41.09 -194.68 -37.90
C LYS A 23 -42.36 -195.50 -37.66
N LYS A 24 -43.50 -195.04 -38.20
CA LYS A 24 -44.88 -195.60 -38.15
C LYS A 24 -45.84 -194.93 -37.18
N ARG A 25 -45.42 -193.93 -36.41
CA ARG A 25 -46.34 -193.10 -35.62
C ARG A 25 -46.33 -191.68 -36.14
N LYS A 26 -47.52 -191.15 -36.39
CA LYS A 26 -47.72 -189.75 -36.72
C LYS A 26 -47.79 -188.94 -35.44
N ILE A 27 -46.97 -187.91 -35.34
CA ILE A 27 -47.09 -186.88 -34.31
C ILE A 27 -47.71 -185.66 -34.99
N GLU A 28 -48.93 -185.36 -34.58
CA GLU A 28 -49.79 -184.30 -35.11
C GLU A 28 -50.15 -183.34 -33.97
N HIS A 29 -50.61 -182.12 -34.31
CA HIS A 29 -50.97 -181.08 -33.34
C HIS A 29 -49.84 -180.66 -32.37
N VAL A 30 -48.60 -180.64 -32.85
CA VAL A 30 -47.47 -180.08 -32.07
C VAL A 30 -47.70 -178.59 -31.87
N ALA A 31 -47.76 -178.15 -30.61
CA ALA A 31 -47.92 -176.75 -30.26
C ALA A 31 -46.71 -175.92 -30.71
N ALA A 32 -46.92 -174.62 -30.94
CA ALA A 32 -45.82 -173.69 -31.12
C ALA A 32 -45.00 -173.61 -29.81
N PRO A 33 -43.68 -173.36 -29.89
CA PRO A 33 -42.86 -173.16 -28.69
C PRO A 33 -43.36 -171.93 -27.91
N GLU A 34 -43.45 -172.07 -26.59
CA GLU A 34 -43.84 -171.00 -25.67
C GLU A 34 -42.68 -170.60 -24.74
N PHE A 35 -41.82 -171.56 -24.39
CA PHE A 35 -40.67 -171.37 -23.50
C PHE A 35 -39.34 -171.51 -24.25
N ASP A 36 -38.30 -170.88 -23.73
CA ASP A 36 -36.95 -170.86 -24.29
C ASP A 36 -36.23 -172.23 -24.23
N THR A 37 -36.80 -173.21 -23.52
CA THR A 37 -36.33 -174.60 -23.46
C THR A 37 -37.08 -175.55 -24.38
N ASP A 38 -38.11 -175.08 -25.09
CA ASP A 38 -38.92 -175.92 -25.97
C ASP A 38 -38.13 -176.40 -27.20
N ALA A 39 -38.37 -177.65 -27.60
CA ALA A 39 -37.79 -178.20 -28.81
C ALA A 39 -38.44 -177.59 -30.05
N VAL A 40 -37.67 -176.78 -30.79
CA VAL A 40 -38.13 -176.09 -31.99
C VAL A 40 -37.68 -176.78 -33.27
N ASN A 41 -38.50 -176.68 -34.30
CA ASN A 41 -38.09 -177.11 -35.64
C ASN A 41 -37.23 -176.04 -36.32
N LYS A 42 -36.41 -176.48 -37.28
CA LYS A 42 -35.51 -175.61 -38.03
C LYS A 42 -36.25 -174.47 -38.75
N SER A 43 -37.43 -174.73 -39.31
CA SER A 43 -38.19 -173.73 -40.06
C SER A 43 -38.68 -172.56 -39.18
N TYR A 44 -39.01 -172.83 -37.92
CA TYR A 44 -39.39 -171.82 -36.94
C TYR A 44 -38.21 -170.90 -36.65
N VAL A 45 -37.04 -171.47 -36.32
CA VAL A 45 -35.81 -170.69 -36.04
C VAL A 45 -35.41 -169.85 -37.26
N GLU A 46 -35.44 -170.43 -38.46
CA GLU A 46 -35.12 -169.71 -39.70
C GLU A 46 -36.10 -168.57 -40.00
N ARG A 47 -37.38 -168.72 -39.63
CA ARG A 47 -38.38 -167.64 -39.76
C ARG A 47 -38.12 -166.52 -38.77
N THR A 48 -37.96 -166.83 -37.49
CA THR A 48 -37.69 -165.82 -36.46
C THR A 48 -36.40 -165.05 -36.73
N LEU A 49 -35.32 -165.75 -37.12
CA LEU A 49 -34.07 -165.09 -37.51
C LEU A 49 -34.24 -164.19 -38.74
N ARG A 50 -35.09 -164.57 -39.70
CA ARG A 50 -35.41 -163.75 -40.86
C ARG A 50 -36.18 -162.50 -40.46
N ASP A 51 -37.18 -162.63 -39.60
CA ASP A 51 -38.01 -161.52 -39.15
C ASP A 51 -37.16 -160.51 -38.33
N THR A 52 -36.36 -160.98 -37.38
CA THR A 52 -35.39 -160.13 -36.64
C THR A 52 -34.38 -159.47 -37.57
N ARG A 53 -33.88 -160.20 -38.58
CA ARG A 53 -32.99 -159.62 -39.59
C ARG A 53 -33.68 -158.50 -40.36
N ASN A 54 -34.93 -158.68 -40.77
CA ASN A 54 -35.68 -157.66 -41.48
C ASN A 54 -35.89 -156.41 -40.61
N GLU A 55 -36.26 -156.58 -39.33
CA GLU A 55 -36.39 -155.47 -38.38
C GLU A 55 -35.07 -154.71 -38.18
N ILE A 56 -33.95 -155.44 -38.10
CA ILE A 56 -32.61 -154.84 -38.03
C ILE A 56 -32.30 -154.07 -39.32
N GLU A 57 -32.58 -154.64 -40.49
CA GLU A 57 -32.33 -153.98 -41.78
C GLU A 57 -33.17 -152.70 -41.92
N GLU A 58 -34.44 -152.72 -41.51
CA GLU A 58 -35.31 -151.54 -41.47
C GLU A 58 -34.78 -150.47 -40.49
N SER A 59 -34.42 -150.86 -39.27
CA SER A 59 -33.86 -149.97 -38.26
C SER A 59 -32.52 -149.35 -38.71
N CYS A 60 -31.62 -150.16 -39.26
CA CYS A 60 -30.37 -149.68 -39.86
C CYS A 60 -30.61 -148.74 -41.04
N GLY A 61 -31.66 -148.97 -41.83
CA GLY A 61 -32.11 -148.07 -42.89
C GLY A 61 -32.55 -146.71 -42.35
N ALA A 62 -33.38 -146.70 -41.31
CA ALA A 62 -33.84 -145.47 -40.64
C ALA A 62 -32.67 -144.69 -40.02
N ILE A 63 -31.80 -145.37 -39.27
CA ILE A 63 -30.60 -144.77 -38.65
C ILE A 63 -29.71 -144.12 -39.71
N ARG A 64 -29.50 -144.79 -40.85
CA ARG A 64 -28.69 -144.24 -41.94
C ARG A 64 -29.29 -142.95 -42.52
N ASN A 65 -30.61 -142.94 -42.73
CA ASN A 65 -31.30 -141.75 -43.21
C ASN A 65 -31.20 -140.58 -42.23
N ASP A 66 -31.30 -140.86 -40.93
CA ASP A 66 -31.19 -139.82 -39.90
C ASP A 66 -29.74 -139.35 -39.72
N MET A 67 -28.74 -140.23 -39.80
CA MET A 67 -27.32 -139.84 -39.83
C MET A 67 -27.03 -138.93 -41.02
N GLU A 68 -27.58 -139.20 -42.20
CA GLU A 68 -27.42 -138.34 -43.37
C GLU A 68 -28.08 -136.96 -43.18
N LYS A 69 -29.24 -136.89 -42.51
CA LYS A 69 -29.86 -135.59 -42.14
C LYS A 69 -28.99 -134.84 -41.13
N VAL A 70 -28.51 -135.52 -40.09
CA VAL A 70 -27.62 -134.93 -39.06
C VAL A 70 -26.34 -134.40 -39.71
N ARG A 71 -25.72 -135.16 -40.62
CA ARG A 71 -24.53 -134.73 -41.36
C ARG A 71 -24.77 -133.42 -42.10
N ARG A 72 -25.87 -133.33 -42.87
CA ARG A 72 -26.23 -132.08 -43.59
C ARG A 72 -26.48 -130.92 -42.63
N ASN A 73 -27.18 -131.15 -41.52
CA ASN A 73 -27.43 -130.12 -40.52
C ASN A 73 -26.13 -129.62 -39.87
N VAL A 74 -25.19 -130.51 -39.58
CA VAL A 74 -23.87 -130.14 -39.05
C VAL A 74 -23.09 -129.29 -40.06
N GLU A 75 -23.10 -129.66 -41.34
CA GLU A 75 -22.48 -128.86 -42.41
C GLU A 75 -23.09 -127.46 -42.51
N GLU A 76 -24.41 -127.35 -42.41
CA GLU A 76 -25.11 -126.06 -42.44
C GLU A 76 -24.80 -125.19 -41.21
N ILE A 77 -24.81 -125.78 -40.01
CA ILE A 77 -24.44 -125.09 -38.77
C ILE A 77 -23.00 -124.55 -38.86
N GLN A 78 -22.06 -125.35 -39.38
CA GLN A 78 -20.70 -124.90 -39.60
C GLN A 78 -20.62 -123.73 -40.58
N ARG A 79 -21.38 -123.78 -41.68
CA ARG A 79 -21.44 -122.69 -42.65
C ARG A 79 -22.00 -121.41 -42.03
N LEU A 80 -23.11 -121.50 -41.32
CA LEU A 80 -23.76 -120.37 -40.64
C LEU A 80 -22.85 -119.77 -39.57
N THR A 81 -22.14 -120.62 -38.81
CA THR A 81 -21.20 -120.18 -37.78
C THR A 81 -20.08 -119.34 -38.40
N ARG A 82 -19.47 -119.81 -39.49
CA ARG A 82 -18.44 -119.06 -40.22
C ARG A 82 -18.97 -117.71 -40.71
N ASP A 83 -20.16 -117.70 -41.29
CA ASP A 83 -20.76 -116.48 -41.81
C ASP A 83 -21.07 -115.45 -40.71
N VAL A 84 -21.60 -115.89 -39.57
CA VAL A 84 -21.81 -115.04 -38.39
C VAL A 84 -20.49 -114.49 -37.86
N THR A 85 -19.44 -115.32 -37.75
CA THR A 85 -18.12 -114.86 -37.32
C THR A 85 -17.55 -113.78 -38.24
N VAL A 86 -17.62 -113.99 -39.57
CA VAL A 86 -17.15 -113.01 -40.56
C VAL A 86 -17.94 -111.70 -40.45
N ARG A 87 -19.27 -111.76 -40.36
CA ARG A 87 -20.12 -110.56 -40.20
C ARG A 87 -19.83 -109.81 -38.90
N MET A 88 -19.69 -110.52 -37.78
CA MET A 88 -19.34 -109.91 -36.49
C MET A 88 -17.98 -109.23 -36.54
N MET A 89 -16.94 -109.90 -37.06
CA MET A 89 -15.61 -109.31 -37.20
C MET A 89 -15.64 -108.06 -38.08
N LYS A 90 -16.33 -108.11 -39.23
CA LYS A 90 -16.48 -106.96 -40.13
C LYS A 90 -17.14 -105.77 -39.43
N ASN A 91 -18.21 -106.01 -38.66
CA ASN A 91 -18.92 -104.95 -37.94
C ASN A 91 -18.05 -104.35 -36.82
N VAL A 92 -17.33 -105.16 -36.06
CA VAL A 92 -16.43 -104.70 -35.00
C VAL A 92 -15.31 -103.82 -35.59
N VAL A 93 -14.67 -104.27 -36.67
CA VAL A 93 -13.61 -103.49 -37.36
C VAL A 93 -14.17 -102.17 -37.91
N THR A 94 -15.36 -102.19 -38.51
CA THR A 94 -16.00 -100.98 -39.05
C THR A 94 -16.32 -99.97 -37.95
N ASN A 95 -16.90 -100.41 -36.83
CA ASN A 95 -17.21 -99.54 -35.69
C ASN A 95 -15.94 -98.96 -35.04
N ALA A 96 -14.88 -99.76 -34.89
CA ALA A 96 -13.61 -99.27 -34.37
C ALA A 96 -12.98 -98.21 -35.30
N THR A 97 -13.06 -98.43 -36.62
CA THR A 97 -12.57 -97.48 -37.63
C THR A 97 -13.37 -96.19 -37.61
N LEU A 98 -14.71 -96.27 -37.55
CA LEU A 98 -15.59 -95.11 -37.44
C LEU A 98 -15.29 -94.30 -36.19
N LYS A 99 -15.21 -94.96 -35.01
CA LYS A 99 -14.89 -94.30 -33.74
C LYS A 99 -13.56 -93.56 -33.82
N LYS A 100 -12.52 -94.21 -34.34
CA LYS A 100 -11.20 -93.57 -34.52
C LYS A 100 -11.29 -92.40 -35.49
N SER A 101 -12.05 -92.51 -36.58
CA SER A 101 -12.23 -91.41 -37.53
C SER A 101 -12.92 -90.20 -36.87
N PHE A 102 -13.97 -90.41 -36.07
CA PHE A 102 -14.64 -89.32 -35.35
C PHE A 102 -13.73 -88.65 -34.33
N GLU A 103 -12.97 -89.44 -33.57
CA GLU A 103 -12.00 -88.90 -32.59
C GLU A 103 -10.89 -88.10 -33.28
N THR A 104 -10.40 -88.56 -34.43
CA THR A 104 -9.25 -87.93 -35.11
C THR A 104 -9.70 -86.74 -35.96
N ILE A 105 -10.69 -86.93 -36.85
CA ILE A 105 -11.19 -85.90 -37.76
C ILE A 105 -11.91 -84.81 -36.97
N GLY A 106 -12.71 -85.18 -35.97
CA GLY A 106 -13.39 -84.20 -35.10
C GLY A 106 -12.39 -83.33 -34.34
N ARG A 107 -11.34 -83.95 -33.77
CA ARG A 107 -10.24 -83.18 -33.14
C ARG A 107 -9.54 -82.26 -34.14
N ASP A 108 -9.18 -82.75 -35.32
CA ASP A 108 -8.48 -81.94 -36.33
C ASP A 108 -9.31 -80.74 -36.80
N MET A 109 -10.62 -80.92 -36.99
CA MET A 109 -11.53 -79.82 -37.33
C MET A 109 -11.58 -78.76 -36.23
N ILE A 110 -11.74 -79.19 -34.97
CA ILE A 110 -11.76 -78.29 -33.82
C ILE A 110 -10.42 -77.56 -33.69
N VAL A 111 -9.30 -78.28 -33.80
CA VAL A 111 -7.95 -77.70 -33.70
C VAL A 111 -7.71 -76.69 -34.82
N ARG A 112 -8.17 -76.96 -36.04
CA ARG A 112 -8.05 -76.02 -37.17
C ARG A 112 -8.86 -74.75 -36.93
N ALA A 113 -10.14 -74.89 -36.55
CA ALA A 113 -11.00 -73.75 -36.26
C ALA A 113 -10.45 -72.87 -35.12
N LEU A 114 -9.94 -73.50 -34.05
CA LEU A 114 -9.28 -72.79 -32.96
C LEU A 114 -8.00 -72.07 -33.42
N ARG A 115 -7.19 -72.70 -34.29
CA ARG A 115 -5.98 -72.10 -34.83
C ARG A 115 -6.28 -70.89 -35.71
N ASP A 116 -7.30 -70.98 -36.56
CA ASP A 116 -7.73 -69.87 -37.41
C ASP A 116 -8.23 -68.70 -36.56
N THR A 117 -9.05 -68.98 -35.54
CA THR A 117 -9.51 -67.97 -34.57
C THR A 117 -8.35 -67.33 -33.81
N GLN A 118 -7.36 -68.12 -33.38
CA GLN A 118 -6.15 -67.60 -32.73
C GLN A 118 -5.34 -66.69 -33.65
N LYS A 119 -5.26 -67.02 -34.94
CA LYS A 119 -4.57 -66.19 -35.93
C LYS A 119 -5.26 -64.84 -36.12
N ASP A 120 -6.59 -64.83 -36.19
CA ASP A 120 -7.36 -63.59 -36.33
C ASP A 120 -7.20 -62.70 -35.09
N ILE A 121 -7.31 -63.27 -33.89
CA ILE A 121 -7.05 -62.55 -32.64
C ILE A 121 -5.61 -61.99 -32.62
N SER A 122 -4.62 -62.78 -33.04
CA SER A 122 -3.23 -62.33 -33.11
C SER A 122 -3.06 -61.12 -34.04
N ASN A 123 -3.75 -61.11 -35.18
CA ASN A 123 -3.70 -59.99 -36.13
C ASN A 123 -4.33 -58.73 -35.55
N ASP A 124 -5.45 -58.86 -34.83
CA ASP A 124 -6.13 -57.70 -34.24
C ASP A 124 -5.37 -57.15 -33.02
N VAL A 125 -4.76 -58.00 -32.20
CA VAL A 125 -3.84 -57.57 -31.13
C VAL A 125 -2.67 -56.78 -31.71
N GLU A 126 -2.12 -57.22 -32.83
CA GLU A 126 -1.01 -56.53 -33.51
C GLU A 126 -1.43 -55.14 -34.03
N LYS A 127 -2.64 -55.01 -34.60
CA LYS A 127 -3.19 -53.69 -34.99
C LYS A 127 -3.36 -52.76 -33.79
N VAL A 128 -3.92 -53.28 -32.69
CA VAL A 128 -4.11 -52.50 -31.46
C VAL A 128 -2.77 -52.04 -30.91
N ARG A 129 -1.76 -52.91 -30.90
CA ARG A 129 -0.40 -52.56 -30.47
C ARG A 129 0.17 -51.39 -31.26
N ASN A 130 0.06 -51.43 -32.59
CA ASN A 130 0.55 -50.35 -33.46
C ASN A 130 -0.18 -49.03 -33.20
N ASN A 131 -1.51 -49.07 -33.04
CA ASN A 131 -2.29 -47.88 -32.69
C ASN A 131 -1.89 -47.29 -31.34
N VAL A 132 -1.67 -48.12 -30.32
CA VAL A 132 -1.21 -47.67 -28.99
C VAL A 132 0.17 -47.01 -29.08
N GLU A 133 1.06 -47.56 -29.91
CA GLU A 133 2.38 -46.98 -30.12
C GLU A 133 2.31 -45.60 -30.81
N GLU A 134 1.45 -45.44 -31.81
CA GLU A 134 1.21 -44.13 -32.46
C GLU A 134 0.61 -43.10 -31.51
N VAL A 135 -0.37 -43.50 -30.70
CA VAL A 135 -0.96 -42.64 -29.65
C VAL A 135 0.10 -42.24 -28.65
N SER A 136 0.95 -43.18 -28.20
CA SER A 136 2.04 -42.90 -27.27
C SER A 136 3.01 -41.85 -27.82
N LYS A 137 3.45 -42.00 -29.09
CA LYS A 137 4.30 -41.02 -29.78
C LYS A 137 3.63 -39.64 -29.85
N SER A 138 2.34 -39.60 -30.17
CA SER A 138 1.56 -38.35 -30.27
C SER A 138 1.44 -37.65 -28.92
N VAL A 139 1.18 -38.39 -27.84
CA VAL A 139 1.10 -37.86 -26.47
C VAL A 139 2.46 -37.32 -26.03
N SER A 140 3.56 -38.03 -26.31
CA SER A 140 4.91 -37.54 -26.01
C SER A 140 5.22 -36.24 -26.75
N ALA A 141 4.88 -36.15 -28.03
CA ALA A 141 5.07 -34.93 -28.82
C ALA A 141 4.24 -33.75 -28.28
N LEU A 142 2.96 -33.99 -27.94
CA LEU A 142 2.09 -32.98 -27.35
C LEU A 142 2.62 -32.50 -25.99
N SER A 143 3.07 -33.42 -25.14
CA SER A 143 3.66 -33.11 -23.84
C SER A 143 4.87 -32.19 -23.97
N MET A 144 5.77 -32.49 -24.92
CA MET A 144 6.91 -31.62 -25.22
C MET A 144 6.46 -30.23 -25.70
N LYS A 145 5.48 -30.17 -26.60
CA LYS A 145 4.96 -28.89 -27.12
C LYS A 145 4.38 -28.03 -26.01
N VAL A 146 3.51 -28.60 -25.17
CA VAL A 146 2.88 -27.90 -24.04
C VAL A 146 3.94 -27.43 -23.04
N SER A 147 4.93 -28.27 -22.72
CA SER A 147 6.01 -27.89 -21.82
C SER A 147 6.82 -26.71 -22.35
N ASN A 148 7.13 -26.71 -23.65
CA ASN A 148 7.88 -25.62 -24.29
C ASN A 148 7.07 -24.32 -24.30
N GLU A 149 5.77 -24.40 -24.59
CA GLU A 149 4.87 -23.24 -24.66
C GLU A 149 4.68 -22.62 -23.27
N ILE A 150 4.43 -23.42 -22.24
CA ILE A 150 4.40 -22.97 -20.84
C ILE A 150 5.74 -22.31 -20.45
N GLN A 151 6.86 -22.92 -20.82
CA GLN A 151 8.17 -22.37 -20.51
C GLN A 151 8.39 -21.01 -21.19
N HIS A 152 7.95 -20.86 -22.44
CA HIS A 152 8.01 -19.61 -23.18
C HIS A 152 7.15 -18.54 -22.50
N ASP A 153 5.88 -18.83 -22.23
CA ASP A 153 4.94 -17.89 -21.60
C ASP A 153 5.42 -17.43 -20.22
N VAL A 154 5.95 -18.35 -19.41
CA VAL A 154 6.52 -18.00 -18.10
C VAL A 154 7.74 -17.09 -18.26
N THR A 155 8.57 -17.33 -19.27
CA THR A 155 9.74 -16.49 -19.56
C THR A 155 9.32 -15.09 -19.99
N ASP A 156 8.34 -14.99 -20.89
CA ASP A 156 7.77 -13.71 -21.34
C ASP A 156 7.13 -12.94 -20.19
N LEU A 157 6.34 -13.60 -19.34
CA LEU A 157 5.74 -12.98 -18.15
C LEU A 157 6.80 -12.46 -17.19
N ARG A 158 7.86 -13.24 -16.93
CA ARG A 158 8.99 -12.78 -16.10
C ARG A 158 9.66 -11.55 -16.70
N GLN A 159 9.85 -11.53 -18.02
CA GLN A 159 10.45 -10.38 -18.69
C GLN A 159 9.53 -9.16 -18.67
N GLN A 160 8.23 -9.33 -18.88
CA GLN A 160 7.23 -8.26 -18.76
C GLN A 160 7.20 -7.69 -17.35
N MET A 161 7.26 -8.54 -16.32
CA MET A 161 7.35 -8.10 -14.93
C MET A 161 8.62 -7.29 -14.66
N LEU A 162 9.78 -7.74 -15.15
CA LEU A 162 11.04 -7.00 -15.07
C LEU A 162 10.94 -5.64 -15.80
N ASN A 163 10.25 -5.59 -16.93
CA ASN A 163 10.06 -4.37 -17.70
C ASN A 163 9.04 -3.40 -17.06
N MET A 164 7.98 -3.90 -16.40
CA MET A 164 7.05 -3.07 -15.64
C MET A 164 7.72 -2.50 -14.37
N VAL A 165 8.55 -3.30 -13.71
CA VAL A 165 9.47 -2.81 -12.66
C VAL A 165 10.73 -2.26 -13.32
N THR A 166 10.55 -1.46 -14.37
CA THR A 166 11.71 -0.81 -14.98
C THR A 166 12.30 0.12 -13.94
N LYS A 167 13.59 -0.08 -13.72
CA LYS A 167 14.47 0.84 -13.00
C LYS A 167 14.15 2.30 -13.38
N GLU A 168 13.75 2.58 -14.61
CA GLU A 168 13.33 3.90 -15.09
C GLU A 168 12.10 4.48 -14.39
N MET A 169 11.02 3.73 -14.14
CA MET A 169 9.84 4.25 -13.42
C MET A 169 10.18 4.60 -11.98
N ILE A 170 10.90 3.70 -11.30
CA ILE A 170 11.42 3.94 -9.94
C ILE A 170 12.39 5.13 -9.95
N GLN A 171 13.29 5.19 -10.93
CA GLN A 171 14.30 6.23 -11.03
C GLN A 171 13.69 7.59 -11.38
N ARG A 172 12.64 7.64 -12.19
CA ARG A 172 11.87 8.86 -12.47
C ARG A 172 11.13 9.32 -11.22
N GLY A 173 10.44 8.44 -10.52
CA GLY A 173 9.81 8.76 -9.22
C GLY A 173 10.82 9.26 -8.18
N VAL A 174 11.98 8.62 -8.06
CA VAL A 174 13.08 9.06 -7.17
C VAL A 174 13.65 10.41 -7.62
N THR A 175 13.76 10.65 -8.93
CA THR A 175 14.25 11.94 -9.46
C THR A 175 13.26 13.06 -9.18
N ASP A 176 11.97 12.82 -9.39
CA ASP A 176 10.90 13.78 -9.10
C ASP A 176 10.86 14.12 -7.59
N LEU A 177 10.94 13.11 -6.72
CA LEU A 177 11.05 13.31 -5.27
C LEU A 177 12.31 14.10 -4.88
N ARG A 178 13.46 13.79 -5.50
CA ARG A 178 14.71 14.51 -5.28
C ARG A 178 14.59 15.98 -5.67
N GLN A 179 13.93 16.26 -6.80
CA GLN A 179 13.69 17.63 -7.25
C GLN A 179 12.74 18.39 -6.31
N GLN A 180 11.65 17.76 -5.88
CA GLN A 180 10.74 18.35 -4.90
C GLN A 180 11.45 18.72 -3.60
N LEU A 181 12.28 17.81 -3.09
CA LEU A 181 13.06 18.05 -1.88
C LEU A 181 14.05 19.22 -2.05
N HIS A 182 14.71 19.31 -3.21
CA HIS A 182 15.60 20.43 -3.52
C HIS A 182 14.86 21.77 -3.58
N ASN A 183 13.66 21.79 -4.17
CA ASN A 183 12.83 22.99 -4.25
C ASN A 183 12.38 23.45 -2.85
N ILE A 184 11.98 22.53 -1.97
CA ILE A 184 11.61 22.84 -0.58
C ILE A 184 12.82 23.42 0.17
N ALA A 185 13.98 22.76 0.08
CA ALA A 185 15.20 23.23 0.74
C ALA A 185 15.60 24.64 0.26
N THR A 186 15.47 24.92 -1.05
CA THR A 186 15.74 26.25 -1.61
C THR A 186 14.77 27.29 -1.09
N LYS A 187 13.48 26.96 -1.00
CA LYS A 187 12.45 27.86 -0.46
C LYS A 187 12.71 28.19 1.01
N GLU A 188 12.98 27.19 1.85
CA GLU A 188 13.29 27.41 3.27
C GLU A 188 14.57 28.24 3.46
N MET A 189 15.59 28.03 2.62
CA MET A 189 16.79 28.88 2.63
C MET A 189 16.47 30.34 2.30
N LEU A 190 15.62 30.59 1.29
CA LEU A 190 15.19 31.94 0.95
C LEU A 190 14.37 32.59 2.08
N GLU A 191 13.43 31.85 2.67
CA GLU A 191 12.66 32.34 3.83
C GLU A 191 13.57 32.67 5.02
N THR A 192 14.59 31.84 5.28
CA THR A 192 15.59 32.09 6.32
C THR A 192 16.39 33.37 6.04
N ASN A 193 16.80 33.60 4.79
CA ASN A 193 17.49 34.82 4.38
C ASN A 193 16.62 36.07 4.54
N GLU A 194 15.33 35.98 4.19
CA GLU A 194 14.36 37.06 4.39
C GLU A 194 14.16 37.38 5.88
N ILE A 195 14.03 36.36 6.72
CA ILE A 195 13.99 36.52 8.18
C ILE A 195 15.27 37.20 8.68
N GLN A 196 16.44 36.75 8.21
CA GLN A 196 17.73 37.33 8.61
C GLN A 196 17.86 38.80 8.18
N ARG A 197 17.36 39.16 6.99
CA ARG A 197 17.27 40.55 6.54
C ARG A 197 16.33 41.35 7.44
N GLY A 198 15.12 40.86 7.72
CA GLY A 198 14.18 41.51 8.62
C GLY A 198 14.74 41.73 10.03
N VAL A 199 15.49 40.76 10.58
CA VAL A 199 16.21 40.90 11.85
C VAL A 199 17.28 41.99 11.76
N THR A 200 18.02 42.06 10.65
CA THR A 200 19.04 43.09 10.43
C THR A 200 18.42 44.49 10.34
N ASP A 201 17.33 44.64 9.60
CA ASP A 201 16.59 45.90 9.47
C ASP A 201 16.01 46.35 10.81
N LEU A 202 15.39 45.44 11.57
CA LEU A 202 14.91 45.71 12.93
C LEU A 202 16.06 46.15 13.85
N ARG A 203 17.21 45.46 13.79
CA ARG A 203 18.40 45.84 14.55
C ARG A 203 18.88 47.24 14.18
N GLN A 204 18.89 47.58 12.89
CA GLN A 204 19.24 48.92 12.43
C GLN A 204 18.21 49.97 12.87
N GLN A 205 16.92 49.67 12.78
CA GLN A 205 15.84 50.55 13.26
C GLN A 205 15.97 50.80 14.76
N MET A 206 16.24 49.78 15.57
CA MET A 206 16.52 49.96 17.00
C MET A 206 17.74 50.85 17.22
N SER A 207 18.83 50.64 16.47
CA SER A 207 20.04 51.47 16.57
C SER A 207 19.78 52.93 16.15
N ASN A 208 18.89 53.15 15.17
CA ASN A 208 18.51 54.49 14.71
C ASN A 208 17.51 55.17 15.66
N THR A 209 16.62 54.41 16.29
CA THR A 209 15.64 54.93 17.26
C THR A 209 16.30 55.24 18.60
N VAL A 210 17.28 54.42 18.99
CA VAL A 210 18.16 54.64 20.14
C VAL A 210 19.50 55.22 19.67
N THR A 211 19.47 56.24 18.81
CA THR A 211 20.67 57.01 18.53
C THR A 211 21.10 57.75 19.79
N LYS A 212 22.41 57.73 20.06
CA LYS A 212 23.05 58.56 21.09
C LYS A 212 22.53 60.01 21.04
N GLU A 213 22.26 60.52 19.83
CA GLU A 213 21.69 61.85 19.57
C GLU A 213 20.24 62.04 20.06
N THR A 214 19.37 61.03 20.02
CA THR A 214 17.99 61.11 20.53
C THR A 214 17.97 61.11 22.06
N LEU A 215 18.84 60.30 22.66
CA LEU A 215 19.10 60.35 24.10
C LEU A 215 19.71 61.71 24.50
N GLU A 216 20.72 62.22 23.77
CA GLU A 216 21.33 63.54 24.01
C GLU A 216 20.32 64.68 23.88
N LYS A 217 19.45 64.65 22.86
CA LYS A 217 18.36 65.63 22.70
C LYS A 217 17.36 65.55 23.85
N SER A 218 16.94 64.35 24.27
CA SER A 218 16.01 64.20 25.40
C SER A 218 16.58 64.71 26.72
N PHE A 219 17.89 64.53 26.96
CA PHE A 219 18.57 65.12 28.11
C PHE A 219 18.76 66.64 27.97
N GLN A 220 19.00 67.16 26.77
CA GLN A 220 19.12 68.61 26.52
C GLN A 220 17.78 69.36 26.61
N THR A 221 16.67 68.79 26.13
CA THR A 221 15.35 69.47 26.13
C THR A 221 14.62 69.28 27.45
N THR A 222 14.55 68.04 27.96
CA THR A 222 13.83 67.75 29.21
C THR A 222 14.61 68.23 30.42
N GLY A 223 15.94 68.13 30.39
CA GLY A 223 16.81 68.71 31.41
C GLY A 223 16.74 70.24 31.46
N ARG A 224 16.73 70.91 30.29
CA ARG A 224 16.53 72.38 30.24
C ARG A 224 15.17 72.78 30.77
N ASP A 225 14.09 72.12 30.37
CA ASP A 225 12.74 72.50 30.78
C ASP A 225 12.52 72.35 32.28
N ILE A 226 13.12 71.34 32.93
CA ILE A 226 13.06 71.19 34.38
C ILE A 226 13.85 72.31 35.08
N ILE A 227 15.04 72.66 34.58
CA ILE A 227 15.87 73.74 35.13
C ILE A 227 15.22 75.12 34.94
N VAL A 228 14.62 75.38 33.78
CA VAL A 228 13.93 76.65 33.49
C VAL A 228 12.69 76.81 34.36
N ARG A 229 11.91 75.74 34.57
CA ARG A 229 10.74 75.78 35.46
C ARG A 229 11.15 76.03 36.92
N ALA A 230 12.21 75.36 37.40
CA ALA A 230 12.76 75.60 38.73
C ALA A 230 13.27 77.05 38.90
N LEU A 231 13.91 77.63 37.89
CA LEU A 231 14.35 79.03 37.92
C LEU A 231 13.17 80.02 37.87
N GLN A 232 12.11 79.73 37.11
CA GLN A 232 10.90 80.56 37.06
C GLN A 232 10.14 80.55 38.40
N ASP A 233 9.99 79.39 39.03
CA ASP A 233 9.34 79.28 40.34
C ASP A 233 10.15 80.01 41.43
N MET A 234 11.48 79.91 41.40
CA MET A 234 12.36 80.64 42.34
C MET A 234 12.29 82.16 42.14
N GLN A 235 12.13 82.62 40.89
CA GLN A 235 11.97 84.04 40.56
C GLN A 235 10.61 84.59 41.01
N LYS A 236 9.55 83.77 40.90
CA LYS A 236 8.18 84.15 41.25
C LYS A 236 7.95 84.19 42.76
N ASP A 237 8.43 83.20 43.51
CA ASP A 237 8.04 83.04 44.91
C ASP A 237 8.95 83.80 45.90
N TYR A 238 10.24 83.93 45.59
CA TYR A 238 11.21 84.54 46.51
C TYR A 238 11.62 85.96 46.12
N ILE A 239 11.89 86.22 44.83
CA ILE A 239 12.39 87.55 44.40
C ILE A 239 11.24 88.56 44.29
N SER A 240 10.08 88.17 43.76
CA SER A 240 8.94 89.10 43.60
C SER A 240 8.34 89.56 44.93
N ASN A 241 8.23 88.65 45.91
CA ASN A 241 7.68 88.97 47.23
C ASN A 241 8.58 89.93 48.03
N ASP A 242 9.90 89.74 47.96
CA ASP A 242 10.84 90.61 48.68
C ASP A 242 10.91 92.00 48.05
N VAL A 243 10.83 92.11 46.72
CA VAL A 243 10.72 93.41 46.02
C VAL A 243 9.43 94.14 46.41
N GLU A 244 8.32 93.43 46.57
CA GLU A 244 7.04 94.01 46.96
C GLU A 244 7.03 94.48 48.43
N LYS A 245 7.68 93.75 49.35
CA LYS A 245 7.94 94.22 50.72
C LYS A 245 8.82 95.46 50.76
N VAL A 246 9.89 95.49 49.97
CA VAL A 246 10.77 96.68 49.88
C VAL A 246 10.00 97.88 49.34
N ARG A 247 9.15 97.70 48.33
CA ARG A 247 8.30 98.78 47.79
C ARG A 247 7.38 99.37 48.84
N ASN A 248 6.69 98.53 49.62
CA ASN A 248 5.79 98.98 50.68
C ASN A 248 6.54 99.74 51.79
N ASN A 249 7.72 99.25 52.20
CA ASN A 249 8.56 99.96 53.19
C ASN A 249 9.04 101.33 52.67
N VAL A 250 9.41 101.43 51.38
CA VAL A 250 9.81 102.71 50.77
C VAL A 250 8.66 103.71 50.72
N GLU A 251 7.44 103.25 50.45
CA GLU A 251 6.24 104.11 50.45
C GLU A 251 5.93 104.65 51.85
N GLU A 252 6.09 103.83 52.89
CA GLU A 252 5.90 104.23 54.28
C GLU A 252 6.94 105.26 54.75
N VAL A 253 8.20 105.07 54.36
CA VAL A 253 9.27 106.06 54.57
C VAL A 253 8.97 107.36 53.84
N SER A 254 8.53 107.30 52.58
CA SER A 254 8.16 108.47 51.79
C SER A 254 7.03 109.28 52.44
N ASN A 255 6.01 108.59 52.97
CA ASN A 255 4.91 109.23 53.69
C ASN A 255 5.38 109.89 54.99
N SER A 256 6.28 109.24 55.73
CA SER A 256 6.87 109.80 56.95
C SER A 256 7.73 111.03 56.68
N VAL A 257 8.54 111.02 55.61
CA VAL A 257 9.36 112.15 55.17
C VAL A 257 8.48 113.33 54.75
N ASN A 258 7.39 113.09 54.02
CA ASN A 258 6.43 114.15 53.65
C ASN A 258 5.74 114.79 54.88
N ALA A 259 5.39 113.99 55.89
CA ALA A 259 4.83 114.50 57.14
C ALA A 259 5.84 115.38 57.92
N LEU A 260 7.12 115.01 57.90
CA LEU A 260 8.22 115.79 58.48
C LEU A 260 8.46 117.10 57.73
N LEU A 261 8.46 117.08 56.39
CA LEU A 261 8.55 118.27 55.55
C LEU A 261 7.42 119.26 55.83
N MET A 262 6.18 118.78 55.96
CA MET A 262 5.04 119.62 56.35
C MET A 262 5.23 120.24 57.74
N LYS A 263 5.71 119.49 58.74
CA LYS A 263 6.00 120.02 60.07
C LYS A 263 7.09 121.10 60.04
N VAL A 264 8.20 120.85 59.36
CA VAL A 264 9.31 121.81 59.24
C VAL A 264 8.86 123.07 58.49
N SER A 265 8.09 122.93 57.41
CA SER A 265 7.55 124.07 56.67
C SER A 265 6.64 124.94 57.55
N ASN A 266 5.77 124.33 58.36
CA ASN A 266 4.89 125.06 59.29
C ASN A 266 5.68 125.76 60.41
N GLU A 267 6.73 125.12 60.95
CA GLU A 267 7.56 125.70 62.01
C GLU A 267 8.41 126.87 61.49
N ILE A 268 8.96 126.77 60.28
CA ILE A 268 9.66 127.88 59.60
C ILE A 268 8.69 129.03 59.33
N HIS A 269 7.47 128.75 58.86
CA HIS A 269 6.46 129.79 58.63
C HIS A 269 6.09 130.53 59.92
N ARG A 270 5.94 129.79 61.03
CA ARG A 270 5.66 130.36 62.36
C ARG A 270 6.83 131.21 62.87
N GLY A 271 8.05 130.71 62.77
CA GLY A 271 9.26 131.45 63.17
C GLY A 271 9.50 132.72 62.35
N VAL A 272 9.25 132.68 61.04
CA VAL A 272 9.35 133.86 60.15
C VAL A 272 8.27 134.90 60.47
N THR A 273 7.07 134.48 60.86
CA THR A 273 5.97 135.40 61.20
C THR A 273 6.26 136.13 62.52
N ASP A 274 6.75 135.44 63.54
CA ASP A 274 7.12 136.04 64.84
C ASP A 274 8.31 137.01 64.70
N LEU A 275 9.33 136.66 63.90
CA LEU A 275 10.46 137.54 63.59
C LEU A 275 10.04 138.79 62.80
N ARG A 276 9.12 138.64 61.83
CA ARG A 276 8.61 139.75 61.01
C ARG A 276 7.80 140.76 61.84
N GLN A 277 7.11 140.30 62.89
CA GLN A 277 6.37 141.17 63.81
C GLN A 277 7.30 141.87 64.81
N GLN A 278 8.36 141.21 65.29
CA GLN A 278 9.39 141.84 66.13
C GLN A 278 10.18 142.93 65.39
N MET A 279 10.45 142.74 64.09
CA MET A 279 11.24 143.67 63.29
C MET A 279 10.49 144.97 62.92
N LEU A 280 9.15 144.96 62.90
CA LEU A 280 8.35 146.15 62.56
C LEU A 280 8.21 147.16 63.71
N ASN A 281 8.53 146.79 64.96
CA ASN A 281 8.38 147.64 66.14
C ASN A 281 9.67 148.37 66.57
N MET A 282 10.82 148.18 65.89
CA MET A 282 12.12 148.59 66.46
C MET A 282 13.09 149.28 65.48
N VAL A 283 12.60 150.07 64.49
CA VAL A 283 13.32 151.08 63.62
C VAL A 283 13.14 150.78 62.11
N THR A 284 12.44 151.50 61.19
CA THR A 284 12.15 152.91 60.76
C THR A 284 13.05 153.51 59.65
N LYS A 285 12.42 153.77 58.48
CA LYS A 285 12.97 154.49 57.30
C LYS A 285 13.09 156.00 57.52
N GLU A 286 12.31 156.59 58.43
CA GLU A 286 12.38 158.03 58.74
C GLU A 286 13.59 158.41 59.60
N THR A 287 14.13 157.49 60.43
CA THR A 287 15.30 157.77 61.29
C THR A 287 16.64 157.72 60.54
N LEU A 288 16.66 157.20 59.30
CA LEU A 288 17.85 157.11 58.43
C LEU A 288 17.91 158.19 57.34
N GLU A 289 16.83 158.96 57.15
CA GLU A 289 16.82 160.14 56.26
C GLU A 289 17.26 161.41 57.02
N GLU A 290 17.14 161.41 58.36
CA GLU A 290 17.55 162.51 59.25
C GLU A 290 19.08 162.56 59.48
N SER A 291 19.78 161.42 59.35
CA SER A 291 21.23 161.31 59.56
C SER A 291 22.06 161.70 58.33
N PHE A 292 21.47 161.75 57.12
CA PHE A 292 22.14 162.22 55.89
C PHE A 292 21.93 163.71 55.57
N LYS A 293 21.12 164.44 56.36
CA LYS A 293 20.96 165.90 56.21
C LYS A 293 21.78 166.74 57.20
N THR A 294 22.25 166.17 58.31
CA THR A 294 22.80 166.95 59.42
C THR A 294 24.31 167.18 59.40
N ILE A 295 25.10 166.56 58.51
CA ILE A 295 26.55 166.82 58.43
C ILE A 295 27.06 166.78 56.98
N GLY A 296 27.43 167.95 56.44
CA GLY A 296 28.64 168.04 55.61
C GLY A 296 28.51 168.15 54.09
N LYS A 297 27.33 168.49 53.53
CA LYS A 297 27.25 169.02 52.15
C LYS A 297 27.82 170.45 52.07
N ASP A 298 27.90 171.16 53.19
CA ASP A 298 28.41 172.53 53.28
C ASP A 298 29.92 172.60 53.00
N THR A 299 30.70 171.60 53.39
CA THR A 299 32.15 171.55 53.09
C THR A 299 32.42 171.20 51.62
N PHE A 300 31.55 170.42 50.98
CA PHE A 300 31.65 170.08 49.55
C PHE A 300 31.14 171.23 48.65
N THR A 301 30.10 171.94 49.08
CA THR A 301 29.54 173.07 48.35
C THR A 301 30.41 174.33 48.49
N GLN A 302 31.02 174.56 49.66
CA GLN A 302 31.98 175.65 49.86
C GLN A 302 33.24 175.49 49.00
N ALA A 303 33.69 174.24 48.75
CA ALA A 303 34.78 173.96 47.83
C ALA A 303 34.43 174.28 46.36
N LEU A 304 33.17 174.06 45.95
CA LEU A 304 32.67 174.42 44.62
C LEU A 304 32.36 175.92 44.48
N GLN A 305 31.96 176.57 45.57
CA GLN A 305 31.68 178.00 45.64
C GLN A 305 32.96 178.83 45.46
N ASN A 306 34.07 178.43 46.10
CA ASN A 306 35.35 179.13 45.97
C ASN A 306 35.92 179.05 44.52
N ILE A 307 35.76 177.91 43.84
CA ILE A 307 36.20 177.75 42.43
C ILE A 307 35.37 178.63 41.48
N PHE A 308 34.05 178.75 41.73
CA PHE A 308 33.16 179.52 40.87
C PHE A 308 33.34 181.05 41.02
N ASP A 309 33.62 181.50 42.24
CA ASP A 309 33.86 182.92 42.53
C ASP A 309 35.21 183.40 41.93
N ASP A 310 36.24 182.54 41.92
CA ASP A 310 37.51 182.81 41.22
C ASP A 310 37.34 182.96 39.69
N ILE A 311 36.48 182.12 39.08
CA ILE A 311 36.18 182.19 37.64
C ILE A 311 35.42 183.49 37.29
N LYS A 312 34.51 183.95 38.15
CA LYS A 312 33.76 185.20 37.93
C LYS A 312 34.60 186.46 38.11
N MET A 313 35.50 186.47 39.09
CA MET A 313 36.48 187.55 39.28
C MET A 313 37.36 187.70 38.04
N LEU A 314 37.78 186.59 37.43
CA LEU A 314 38.50 186.60 36.16
C LEU A 314 37.67 187.23 35.03
N HIS A 315 36.38 186.92 34.96
CA HIS A 315 35.47 187.41 33.93
C HIS A 315 35.16 188.92 34.06
N HIS A 316 35.14 189.44 35.30
CA HIS A 316 35.05 190.88 35.58
C HIS A 316 36.34 191.60 35.20
N GLY A 317 37.51 191.04 35.51
CA GLY A 317 38.81 191.58 35.10
C GLY A 317 38.94 191.72 33.57
N ILE A 318 38.47 190.71 32.82
CA ILE A 318 38.48 190.75 31.34
C ILE A 318 37.51 191.80 30.80
N SER A 319 36.34 191.97 31.43
CA SER A 319 35.35 192.96 30.96
C SER A 319 35.77 194.40 31.25
N ASP A 320 36.42 194.65 32.38
CA ASP A 320 36.99 195.97 32.69
C ASP A 320 38.20 196.29 31.80
N LEU A 321 39.00 195.30 31.41
CA LEU A 321 40.02 195.49 30.38
C LEU A 321 39.38 195.85 29.03
N ARG A 322 38.21 195.27 28.70
CA ARG A 322 37.44 195.59 27.49
C ARG A 322 36.84 197.00 27.52
N LYS A 323 36.39 197.47 28.69
CA LYS A 323 36.01 198.86 28.94
C LYS A 323 37.20 199.81 28.83
N GLN A 324 38.38 199.42 29.32
CA GLN A 324 39.59 200.23 29.21
C GLN A 324 40.06 200.32 27.75
N TYR A 325 40.01 199.25 26.96
CA TYR A 325 40.47 199.32 25.57
C TYR A 325 39.55 200.15 24.65
N ARG A 326 38.22 200.10 24.82
CA ARG A 326 37.32 201.00 24.04
C ARG A 326 37.29 202.42 24.56
N ARG A 327 37.52 202.63 25.87
CA ARG A 327 37.83 203.97 26.39
C ARG A 327 39.24 204.43 26.04
N MET A 328 40.15 203.57 25.59
CA MET A 328 41.44 204.00 25.02
C MET A 328 41.31 204.37 23.53
N CYS A 329 40.23 203.91 22.89
CA CYS A 329 39.69 204.51 21.66
C CYS A 329 38.77 205.73 21.93
N VAL A 330 38.76 206.25 23.17
CA VAL A 330 38.64 207.70 23.36
C VAL A 330 39.76 208.33 22.54
N THR A 331 39.56 209.60 22.23
CA THR A 331 40.64 210.59 22.24
C THR A 331 41.65 210.60 21.12
N LYS A 332 41.80 209.56 20.29
CA LYS A 332 42.81 209.60 19.22
C LYS A 332 42.30 210.00 17.83
N THR A 333 41.13 210.64 17.72
CA THR A 333 40.70 211.44 16.55
C THR A 333 39.49 212.35 16.84
N ARG A 334 39.72 213.39 17.65
CA ARG A 334 39.05 214.70 17.60
C ARG A 334 40.16 215.61 17.01
N PHE A 335 40.01 216.19 15.81
CA PHE A 335 41.01 216.98 15.02
C PHE A 335 42.22 216.14 14.52
N ASP A 336 42.44 215.82 13.24
CA ASP A 336 42.61 216.69 12.06
C ASP A 336 41.37 217.46 11.54
N ILE A 337 41.65 218.75 11.31
CA ILE A 337 41.16 219.78 10.36
C ILE A 337 39.94 219.47 9.49
#